data_AF-A0A1A9VTP4-F1
#
_entry.id   AF-A0A1A9VTP4-F1
#
_cell.length_a   1.000
_cell.length_b   1.000
_cell.length_c   1.000
_cell.angle_alpha   90.00
_cell.angle_beta   90.00
_cell.angle_gamma   90.00
#
_symmetry.space_group_name_H-M   'P 1'
#
loop_
_entity.id
_entity.type
_entity.pdbx_description
1 polymer ?
#
loop_
_entity_poly.entity_id
_entity_poly.type
_entity_poly.pdbx_seq_one_letter_code
_entity_poly.pdbx_strand_id
1 'polypeptide(L)'
;MSLTQSSSGSSDRSLRHYELEEKILNQLLVLENEFRAHYAFAKKELTQQMEWANRLWVLAQRYILLKSTGPCCKYPEIYPAPAESSVLLDMTEKIKSIRNSNYRIYGSVKELRKSCIIFEELCSQLDMTVESPFIMGDTFHKPLSFFIELVSDLFKYMHASILRQRYSSHLIEPSNLEAVAKYKSVIEPSEDFEEYLTVSLTYCKCLRPKPIC
;
A
#
# COMPACT_ATOMS: atom_id res chain seq x y z
N MET A 1 61.74 -25.55 0.53
CA MET A 1 60.65 -25.65 -0.46
C MET A 1 59.33 -25.75 0.31
N SER A 2 58.65 -24.63 0.49
CA SER A 2 57.38 -24.57 1.20
C SER A 2 56.28 -24.39 0.16
N LEU A 3 55.55 -25.48 -0.11
CA LEU A 3 54.39 -25.49 -0.98
C LEU A 3 53.13 -25.21 -0.15
N THR A 4 52.40 -24.19 -0.60
CA THR A 4 50.93 -24.12 -0.68
C THR A 4 50.09 -24.36 0.58
N GLN A 5 49.57 -23.26 1.14
CA GLN A 5 48.21 -23.20 1.69
C GLN A 5 47.60 -21.83 1.36
N SER A 6 46.80 -21.75 0.29
CA SER A 6 45.99 -20.56 -0.05
C SER A 6 44.60 -20.93 -0.60
N SER A 7 44.14 -22.17 -0.44
CA SER A 7 42.86 -22.64 -1.02
C SER A 7 41.65 -22.54 -0.08
N SER A 8 41.82 -22.24 1.21
CA SER A 8 40.69 -22.20 2.16
C SER A 8 39.83 -20.94 2.07
N GLY A 9 40.40 -19.80 1.65
CA GLY A 9 39.72 -18.50 1.66
C GLY A 9 38.72 -18.25 0.52
N SER A 10 38.86 -18.90 -0.64
CA SER A 10 37.95 -18.66 -1.79
C SER A 10 36.66 -19.47 -1.71
N SER A 11 36.70 -20.71 -1.19
CA SER A 11 35.50 -21.56 -1.09
C SER A 11 34.50 -21.04 -0.05
N ASP A 12 35.00 -20.53 1.09
CA ASP A 12 34.18 -19.94 2.15
C ASP A 12 33.50 -18.64 1.68
N ARG A 13 34.22 -17.80 0.91
CA ARG A 13 33.64 -16.58 0.33
C ARG A 13 32.53 -16.88 -0.69
N SER A 14 32.72 -17.90 -1.52
CA SER A 14 31.69 -18.34 -2.48
C SER A 14 30.47 -18.92 -1.78
N LEU A 15 30.65 -19.71 -0.71
CA LEU A 15 29.56 -20.29 0.07
C LEU A 15 28.69 -19.18 0.72
N ARG A 16 29.33 -18.21 1.38
CA ARG A 16 28.62 -17.08 2.00
C ARG A 16 27.84 -16.22 1.01
N HIS A 17 28.33 -16.13 -0.23
CA HIS A 17 27.65 -15.41 -1.30
C HIS A 17 26.34 -16.11 -1.68
N TYR A 18 26.37 -17.43 -1.94
CA TYR A 18 25.17 -18.21 -2.25
C TYR A 18 24.17 -18.24 -1.08
N GLU A 19 24.63 -18.34 0.16
CA GLU A 19 23.76 -18.24 1.34
C GLU A 19 23.04 -16.89 1.43
N LEU A 20 23.68 -15.80 0.98
CA LEU A 20 23.08 -14.47 0.96
C LEU A 20 22.05 -14.35 -0.17
N GLU A 21 22.33 -14.88 -1.36
CA GLU A 21 21.36 -14.97 -2.46
C GLU A 21 20.09 -15.72 -2.03
N GLU A 22 20.26 -16.85 -1.33
CA GLU A 22 19.14 -17.63 -0.79
C GLU A 22 18.31 -16.81 0.22
N LYS A 23 18.97 -16.08 1.13
CA LYS A 23 18.28 -15.20 2.09
C LYS A 23 17.51 -14.09 1.38
N ILE A 24 18.08 -13.47 0.36
CA ILE A 24 17.43 -12.43 -0.43
C ILE A 24 16.20 -13.00 -1.14
N LEU A 25 16.34 -14.17 -1.77
CA LEU A 25 15.21 -14.84 -2.43
C LEU A 25 14.08 -15.17 -1.44
N ASN A 26 14.42 -15.73 -0.28
CA ASN A 26 13.42 -16.02 0.75
C ASN A 26 12.70 -14.75 1.21
N GLN A 27 13.43 -13.64 1.36
CA GLN A 27 12.82 -12.35 1.70
C GLN A 27 11.94 -11.79 0.58
N LEU A 28 12.30 -11.98 -0.69
CA LEU A 28 11.44 -11.62 -1.83
C LEU A 28 10.10 -12.37 -1.81
N LEU A 29 10.11 -13.66 -1.44
CA LEU A 29 8.89 -14.46 -1.29
C LEU A 29 8.01 -13.96 -0.12
N VAL A 30 8.62 -13.52 0.97
CA VAL A 30 7.89 -12.86 2.07
C VAL A 30 7.25 -11.57 1.57
N LEU A 31 8.01 -10.72 0.87
CA LEU A 31 7.52 -9.47 0.32
C LEU A 31 6.36 -9.65 -0.66
N GLU A 32 6.42 -10.63 -1.58
CA GLU A 32 5.28 -10.90 -2.47
C GLU A 32 4.00 -11.17 -1.66
N ASN A 33 4.07 -12.02 -0.65
CA ASN A 33 2.92 -12.33 0.19
C ASN A 33 2.41 -11.09 0.93
N GLU A 34 3.31 -10.29 1.49
CA GLU A 34 2.94 -9.09 2.23
C GLU A 34 2.35 -8.00 1.34
N PHE A 35 2.92 -7.75 0.16
CA PHE A 35 2.37 -6.80 -0.82
C PHE A 35 0.97 -7.22 -1.27
N ARG A 36 0.77 -8.51 -1.59
CA ARG A 36 -0.55 -9.05 -1.96
C ARG A 36 -1.56 -8.97 -0.81
N ALA A 37 -1.14 -9.33 0.40
CA ALA A 37 -1.98 -9.27 1.59
C ALA A 37 -2.38 -7.82 1.91
N HIS A 38 -1.43 -6.89 1.86
CA HIS A 38 -1.68 -5.46 2.02
C HIS A 38 -2.68 -4.96 0.98
N TYR A 39 -2.46 -5.26 -0.30
CA TYR A 39 -3.36 -4.81 -1.37
C TYR A 39 -4.78 -5.35 -1.20
N ALA A 40 -4.93 -6.65 -0.90
CA ALA A 40 -6.24 -7.25 -0.66
C ALA A 40 -6.94 -6.64 0.56
N PHE A 41 -6.21 -6.34 1.62
CA PHE A 41 -6.72 -5.64 2.80
C PHE A 41 -7.15 -4.21 2.48
N ALA A 42 -6.27 -3.43 1.83
CA ALA A 42 -6.55 -2.05 1.43
C ALA A 42 -7.76 -1.97 0.50
N LYS A 43 -7.89 -2.88 -0.47
CA LYS A 43 -9.05 -2.94 -1.39
C LYS A 43 -10.37 -3.12 -0.64
N LYS A 44 -10.41 -3.97 0.39
CA LYS A 44 -11.59 -4.15 1.25
C LYS A 44 -11.93 -2.87 2.01
N GLU A 45 -10.92 -2.25 2.63
CA GLU A 45 -11.09 -0.98 3.35
C GLU A 45 -11.58 0.14 2.44
N LEU A 46 -10.99 0.30 1.25
CA LEU A 46 -11.37 1.31 0.26
C LEU A 46 -12.80 1.12 -0.27
N THR A 47 -13.22 -0.14 -0.46
CA THR A 47 -14.61 -0.46 -0.82
C THR A 47 -15.57 0.06 0.26
N GLN A 48 -15.26 -0.17 1.53
CA GLN A 48 -16.05 0.33 2.64
C GLN A 48 -16.01 1.86 2.75
N GLN A 49 -14.86 2.48 2.49
CA GLN A 49 -14.74 3.93 2.43
C GLN A 49 -15.60 4.54 1.31
N MET A 50 -15.72 3.87 0.16
CA MET A 50 -16.58 4.31 -0.93
C MET A 50 -18.05 4.35 -0.52
N GLU A 51 -18.52 3.36 0.25
CA GLU A 51 -19.87 3.37 0.81
C GLU A 51 -20.10 4.57 1.73
N TRP A 52 -19.16 4.84 2.65
CA TRP A 52 -19.26 6.01 3.54
C TRP A 52 -19.18 7.32 2.77
N ALA A 53 -18.33 7.43 1.75
CA ALA A 53 -18.22 8.60 0.89
C ALA A 53 -19.51 8.86 0.10
N ASN A 54 -20.16 7.81 -0.40
CA ASN A 54 -21.47 7.91 -1.04
C ASN A 54 -22.56 8.36 -0.07
N ARG A 55 -22.50 7.94 1.21
CA ARG A 55 -23.42 8.47 2.24
C ARG A 55 -23.11 9.92 2.61
N LEU A 56 -21.84 10.29 2.71
CA LEU A 56 -21.42 11.68 2.92
C LEU A 56 -21.91 12.59 1.82
N TRP A 57 -21.88 12.15 0.56
CA TRP A 57 -22.40 12.89 -0.58
C TRP A 57 -23.87 13.27 -0.38
N VAL A 58 -24.72 12.30 -0.04
CA VAL A 58 -26.15 12.53 0.20
C VAL A 58 -26.38 13.44 1.42
N LEU A 59 -25.62 13.23 2.50
CA LEU A 59 -25.72 14.06 3.70
C LEU A 59 -25.29 15.51 3.43
N ALA A 60 -24.23 15.73 2.65
CA ALA A 60 -23.77 17.05 2.24
C ALA A 60 -24.82 17.77 1.38
N GLN A 61 -25.43 17.07 0.41
CA GLN A 61 -26.55 17.61 -0.37
C GLN A 61 -27.72 18.04 0.54
N ARG A 62 -28.09 17.17 1.49
CA ARG A 62 -29.16 17.48 2.46
C ARG A 62 -28.80 18.68 3.34
N TYR A 63 -27.55 18.77 3.80
CA TYR A 63 -27.06 19.89 4.60
C TYR A 63 -27.14 21.21 3.83
N ILE A 64 -26.67 21.22 2.57
CA ILE A 64 -26.75 22.39 1.69
C ILE A 64 -28.21 22.83 1.50
N LEU A 65 -29.14 21.88 1.27
CA LEU A 65 -30.55 22.17 1.14
C LEU A 65 -31.10 22.85 2.40
N LEU A 66 -30.88 22.24 3.58
CA LEU A 66 -31.33 22.78 4.86
C LEU A 66 -30.81 24.19 5.13
N LYS A 67 -29.54 24.48 4.75
CA LYS A 67 -28.95 25.82 4.86
C LYS A 67 -29.50 26.81 3.83
N SER A 68 -29.76 26.35 2.60
CA SER A 68 -30.27 27.20 1.51
C SER A 68 -31.73 27.60 1.72
N THR A 69 -32.54 26.75 2.35
CA THR A 69 -33.94 27.02 2.72
C THR A 69 -34.04 27.83 4.02
N GLY A 70 -33.24 28.90 4.17
CA GLY A 70 -33.31 29.84 5.29
C GLY A 70 -34.76 30.26 5.60
N PRO A 71 -35.06 30.76 6.82
CA PRO A 71 -36.39 30.74 7.43
C PRO A 71 -37.46 31.27 6.48
N CYS A 72 -38.14 30.35 5.79
CA CYS A 72 -39.25 30.71 4.92
C CYS A 72 -40.33 31.29 5.83
N CYS A 73 -40.51 32.59 5.71
CA CYS A 73 -41.23 33.43 6.64
C CYS A 73 -42.71 33.05 6.65
N LYS A 74 -43.11 32.18 7.58
CA LYS A 74 -44.50 32.03 8.04
C LYS A 74 -44.61 31.33 9.41
N TYR A 75 -43.64 30.47 9.79
CA TYR A 75 -43.65 29.77 11.09
C TYR A 75 -42.22 29.57 11.66
N PRO A 76 -41.69 30.49 12.49
CA PRO A 76 -40.35 30.40 13.08
C PRO A 76 -40.16 29.25 14.08
N GLU A 77 -41.25 28.74 14.65
CA GLU A 77 -41.25 27.68 15.68
C GLU A 77 -41.01 26.27 15.10
N ILE A 78 -41.07 26.11 13.78
CA ILE A 78 -40.79 24.85 13.07
C ILE A 78 -39.37 24.89 12.50
N TYR A 79 -38.41 25.38 13.28
CA TYR A 79 -37.01 25.46 12.83
C TYR A 79 -36.36 24.06 12.87
N PRO A 80 -35.71 23.59 11.80
CA PRO A 80 -35.12 22.25 11.72
C PRO A 80 -33.74 22.18 12.42
N ALA A 81 -33.48 22.99 13.45
CA ALA A 81 -32.20 22.96 14.18
C ALA A 81 -31.81 21.55 14.70
N PRO A 82 -32.76 20.70 15.16
CA PRO A 82 -32.48 19.29 15.46
C PRO A 82 -32.08 18.48 14.22
N ALA A 83 -32.65 18.77 13.05
CA ALA A 83 -32.36 18.07 11.80
C ALA A 83 -31.00 18.48 11.21
N GLU A 84 -30.61 19.75 11.30
CA GLU A 84 -29.26 20.19 10.92
C GLU A 84 -28.20 19.49 11.80
N SER A 85 -28.41 19.52 13.12
CA SER A 85 -27.51 18.91 14.09
C SER A 85 -27.38 17.40 13.88
N SER A 86 -28.49 16.72 13.58
CA SER A 86 -28.51 15.29 13.25
C SER A 86 -27.71 14.97 11.97
N VAL A 87 -27.86 15.78 10.91
CA VAL A 87 -27.09 15.58 9.68
C VAL A 87 -25.59 15.78 9.92
N LEU A 88 -25.21 16.82 10.67
CA LEU A 88 -23.81 17.08 11.00
C LEU A 88 -23.18 15.97 11.85
N LEU A 89 -23.95 15.38 12.78
CA LEU A 89 -23.51 14.24 13.57
C LEU A 89 -23.25 13.03 12.66
N ASP A 90 -24.21 12.68 11.80
CA ASP A 90 -24.07 11.56 10.85
C ASP A 90 -22.85 11.75 9.94
N MET A 91 -22.62 12.97 9.44
CA MET A 91 -21.44 13.29 8.63
C MET A 91 -20.14 13.10 9.41
N THR A 92 -20.10 13.60 10.64
CA THR A 92 -18.94 13.47 11.53
C THR A 92 -18.59 12.01 11.78
N GLU A 93 -19.60 11.16 11.99
CA GLU A 93 -19.41 9.73 12.15
C GLU A 93 -18.81 9.08 10.90
N LYS A 94 -19.32 9.39 9.70
CA LYS A 94 -18.77 8.82 8.45
C LYS A 94 -17.34 9.29 8.19
N ILE A 95 -17.04 10.56 8.43
CA ILE A 95 -15.66 11.10 8.31
C ILE A 95 -14.73 10.39 9.30
N LYS A 96 -15.19 10.16 10.54
CA LYS A 96 -14.41 9.41 11.55
C LYS A 96 -14.16 7.97 11.11
N SER A 97 -15.16 7.28 10.55
CA SER A 97 -15.01 5.93 10.00
C SER A 97 -13.98 5.88 8.87
N ILE A 98 -14.03 6.83 7.94
CA ILE A 98 -13.03 6.98 6.87
C ILE A 98 -11.63 7.18 7.45
N ARG A 99 -11.46 8.10 8.40
CA ARG A 99 -10.15 8.37 9.02
C ARG A 99 -9.60 7.16 9.78
N ASN A 100 -10.45 6.41 10.47
CA ASN A 100 -10.07 5.19 11.15
C ASN A 100 -9.62 4.10 10.15
N SER A 101 -10.32 3.97 9.03
CA SER A 101 -9.92 3.08 7.94
C SER A 101 -8.55 3.47 7.37
N ASN A 102 -8.32 4.76 7.11
CA ASN A 102 -7.01 5.27 6.68
C ASN A 102 -5.90 4.99 7.72
N TYR A 103 -6.21 5.06 9.02
CA TYR A 103 -5.25 4.70 10.06
C TYR A 103 -4.86 3.22 9.99
N ARG A 104 -5.82 2.32 9.76
CA ARG A 104 -5.56 0.88 9.61
C ARG A 104 -4.72 0.57 8.37
N ILE A 105 -5.07 1.15 7.21
CA ILE A 105 -4.28 1.02 5.97
C ILE A 105 -2.86 1.51 6.20
N TYR A 106 -2.69 2.69 6.80
CA TYR A 106 -1.37 3.23 7.11
C TYR A 106 -0.56 2.34 8.06
N GLY A 107 -1.21 1.74 9.06
CA GLY A 107 -0.61 0.75 9.93
C GLY A 107 -0.04 -0.43 9.14
N SER A 108 -0.80 -0.98 8.20
CA SER A 108 -0.31 -2.08 7.36
C SER A 108 0.85 -1.69 6.43
N VAL A 109 0.87 -0.46 5.90
CA VAL A 109 2.03 0.06 5.12
C VAL A 109 3.28 0.15 6.00
N LYS A 110 3.15 0.54 7.26
CA LYS A 110 4.26 0.57 8.21
C LYS A 110 4.83 -0.82 8.49
N GLU A 111 3.98 -1.83 8.61
CA GLU A 111 4.44 -3.21 8.78
C GLU A 111 5.19 -3.69 7.53
N LEU A 112 4.63 -3.46 6.34
CA LEU A 112 5.27 -3.77 5.05
C LEU A 112 6.65 -3.09 4.88
N ARG A 113 6.82 -1.86 5.41
CA ARG A 113 8.11 -1.15 5.36
C ARG A 113 9.21 -1.92 6.09
N LYS A 114 8.90 -2.63 7.17
CA LYS A 114 9.90 -3.40 7.93
C LYS A 114 10.54 -4.47 7.05
N SER A 115 9.73 -5.23 6.32
CA SER A 115 10.20 -6.26 5.38
C SER A 115 10.95 -5.67 4.18
N CYS A 116 10.57 -4.47 3.73
CA CYS A 116 11.33 -3.76 2.70
C CYS A 116 12.72 -3.36 3.19
N ILE A 117 12.85 -2.88 4.43
CA ILE A 117 14.15 -2.53 5.05
C ILE A 117 15.05 -3.76 5.13
N ILE A 118 14.52 -4.89 5.61
CA ILE A 118 15.28 -6.15 5.69
C ILE A 118 15.81 -6.55 4.30
N PHE A 119 14.97 -6.43 3.27
CA PHE A 119 15.37 -6.73 1.90
C PHE A 119 16.45 -5.78 1.38
N GLU A 120 16.29 -4.46 1.60
CA GLU A 120 17.29 -3.45 1.24
C GLU A 120 18.64 -3.72 1.92
N GLU A 121 18.62 -4.06 3.21
CA GLU A 121 19.81 -4.42 3.99
C GLU A 121 20.49 -5.67 3.46
N LEU A 122 19.75 -6.73 3.13
CA LEU A 122 20.30 -7.95 2.55
C LEU A 122 20.93 -7.68 1.18
N CYS A 123 20.26 -6.92 0.31
CA CYS A 123 20.80 -6.55 -1.00
C CYS A 123 22.07 -5.71 -0.88
N SER A 124 22.15 -4.81 0.11
CA SER A 124 23.35 -3.97 0.33
C SER A 124 24.60 -4.77 0.71
N GLN A 125 24.43 -5.98 1.23
CA GLN A 125 25.51 -6.89 1.61
C GLN A 125 25.97 -7.78 0.43
N LEU A 126 25.18 -7.86 -0.64
CA LEU A 126 25.46 -8.73 -1.79
C LEU A 126 26.49 -8.08 -2.71
N ASP A 127 27.50 -8.86 -3.09
CA ASP A 127 28.47 -8.43 -4.10
C ASP A 127 27.85 -8.52 -5.50
N MET A 128 27.28 -7.41 -5.96
CA MET A 128 26.62 -7.32 -7.27
C MET A 128 27.58 -7.49 -8.47
N THR A 129 28.89 -7.59 -8.24
CA THR A 129 29.87 -7.84 -9.32
C THR A 129 30.00 -9.32 -9.68
N VAL A 130 29.44 -10.21 -8.87
CA VAL A 130 29.42 -11.65 -9.15
C VAL A 130 28.42 -11.95 -10.27
N GLU A 131 28.89 -12.57 -11.35
CA GLU A 131 28.06 -13.00 -12.47
C GLU A 131 27.29 -14.29 -12.12
N SER A 132 26.28 -14.17 -11.25
CA SER A 132 25.36 -15.27 -10.96
C SER A 132 24.05 -15.12 -11.74
N PRO A 133 23.35 -16.23 -12.06
CA PRO A 133 22.02 -16.18 -12.67
C PRO A 133 20.99 -15.41 -11.81
N PHE A 134 21.17 -15.38 -10.49
CA PHE A 134 20.31 -14.64 -9.58
C PHE A 134 20.49 -13.12 -9.74
N ILE A 135 21.74 -12.65 -9.86
CA ILE A 135 22.07 -11.24 -10.03
C ILE A 135 21.73 -10.76 -11.45
N MET A 136 22.20 -11.49 -12.46
CA MET A 136 22.10 -11.10 -13.88
C MET A 136 20.76 -11.44 -14.52
N GLY A 137 20.00 -12.37 -13.93
CA GLY A 137 18.85 -12.98 -14.57
C GLY A 137 19.27 -13.95 -15.69
N ASP A 138 18.29 -14.50 -16.38
CA ASP A 138 18.49 -15.35 -17.55
C ASP A 138 17.31 -15.22 -18.53
N THR A 139 17.21 -16.12 -19.52
CA THR A 139 16.12 -16.11 -20.51
C THR A 139 14.71 -16.25 -19.92
N PHE A 140 14.60 -16.73 -18.68
CA PHE A 140 13.34 -16.99 -17.97
C PHE A 140 13.17 -16.14 -16.70
N HIS A 141 14.26 -15.57 -16.17
CA HIS A 141 14.29 -14.85 -14.90
C HIS A 141 14.72 -13.40 -15.06
N LYS A 142 13.99 -12.51 -14.36
CA LYS A 142 14.39 -11.11 -14.22
C LYS A 142 15.63 -11.00 -13.31
N PRO A 143 16.54 -10.05 -13.59
CA PRO A 143 17.69 -9.79 -12.71
C PRO A 143 17.25 -9.29 -11.34
N LEU A 144 18.11 -9.44 -10.32
CA LEU A 144 17.83 -8.94 -8.97
C LEU A 144 17.55 -7.42 -8.95
N SER A 145 18.24 -6.65 -9.80
CA SER A 145 18.04 -5.20 -9.92
C SER A 145 16.59 -4.81 -10.25
N PHE A 146 15.93 -5.59 -11.10
CA PHE A 146 14.51 -5.40 -11.42
C PHE A 146 13.63 -5.51 -10.17
N PHE A 147 13.91 -6.50 -9.31
CA PHE A 147 13.13 -6.69 -8.08
C PHE A 147 13.43 -5.63 -7.02
N ILE A 148 14.67 -5.14 -6.95
CA ILE A 148 15.04 -4.01 -6.08
C ILE A 148 14.21 -2.77 -6.45
N GLU A 149 14.14 -2.45 -7.74
CA GLU A 149 13.33 -1.33 -8.24
C GLU A 149 11.83 -1.57 -7.99
N LEU A 150 11.33 -2.76 -8.33
CA LEU A 150 9.92 -3.11 -8.16
C LEU A 150 9.46 -2.98 -6.70
N VAL A 151 10.20 -3.54 -5.74
CA VAL A 151 9.87 -3.44 -4.31
C VAL A 151 9.84 -1.98 -3.87
N SER A 152 10.82 -1.19 -4.31
CA SER A 152 10.88 0.24 -4.01
C SER A 152 9.66 0.99 -4.54
N ASP A 153 9.28 0.73 -5.78
CA ASP A 153 8.20 1.45 -6.46
C ASP A 153 6.82 1.05 -5.95
N LEU A 154 6.59 -0.24 -5.67
CA LEU A 154 5.37 -0.72 -5.03
C LEU A 154 5.19 -0.07 -3.65
N PHE A 155 6.24 -0.03 -2.84
CA PHE A 155 6.19 0.61 -1.53
C PHE A 155 5.87 2.11 -1.65
N LYS A 156 6.59 2.84 -2.52
CA LYS A 156 6.35 4.27 -2.76
C LYS A 156 4.92 4.53 -3.21
N TYR A 157 4.40 3.72 -4.13
CA TYR A 157 3.04 3.86 -4.62
C TYR A 157 2.01 3.71 -3.50
N MET A 158 2.10 2.62 -2.71
CA MET A 158 1.18 2.36 -1.60
C MET A 158 1.27 3.44 -0.53
N HIS A 159 2.49 3.87 -0.18
CA HIS A 159 2.72 4.94 0.78
C HIS A 159 2.16 6.29 0.29
N ALA A 160 2.42 6.66 -0.97
CA ALA A 160 1.86 7.88 -1.54
C ALA A 160 0.33 7.83 -1.61
N SER A 161 -0.24 6.67 -1.96
CA SER A 161 -1.69 6.47 -1.99
C SER A 161 -2.33 6.77 -0.63
N ILE A 162 -1.82 6.18 0.45
CA ILE A 162 -2.39 6.41 1.79
C ILE A 162 -2.18 7.85 2.30
N LEU A 163 -1.08 8.51 1.92
CA LEU A 163 -0.89 9.93 2.24
C LEU A 163 -1.94 10.81 1.54
N ARG A 164 -2.21 10.56 0.25
CA ARG A 164 -3.25 11.27 -0.51
C ARG A 164 -4.64 11.05 0.09
N GLN A 165 -4.96 9.82 0.50
CA GLN A 165 -6.24 9.49 1.15
C GLN A 165 -6.39 10.24 2.48
N ARG A 166 -5.38 10.18 3.35
CA ARG A 166 -5.39 10.88 4.64
C ARG A 166 -5.59 12.39 4.45
N TYR A 167 -4.78 13.01 3.60
CA TYR A 167 -4.90 14.43 3.29
C TYR A 167 -6.30 14.78 2.78
N SER A 168 -6.81 14.03 1.79
CA SER A 168 -8.12 14.31 1.20
C SER A 168 -9.27 14.14 2.20
N SER A 169 -9.16 13.20 3.14
CA SER A 169 -10.16 13.02 4.22
C SER A 169 -10.22 14.16 5.24
N HIS A 170 -9.16 14.99 5.30
CA HIS A 170 -9.15 16.20 6.13
C HIS A 170 -9.84 17.38 5.44
N LEU A 171 -9.98 17.34 4.11
CA LEU A 171 -10.62 18.40 3.33
C LEU A 171 -12.14 18.23 3.22
N ILE A 172 -12.70 17.11 3.69
CA ILE A 172 -14.14 16.87 3.64
C ILE A 172 -14.84 17.82 4.61
N GLU A 173 -15.70 18.68 4.08
CA GLU A 173 -16.51 19.64 4.84
C GLU A 173 -18.01 19.50 4.50
N PRO A 174 -18.91 19.76 5.46
CA PRO A 174 -20.35 19.57 5.26
C PRO A 174 -20.98 20.29 4.06
N SER A 175 -20.50 21.50 3.76
CA SER A 175 -20.99 22.34 2.67
C SER A 175 -20.22 22.17 1.36
N ASN A 176 -19.25 21.26 1.29
CA ASN A 176 -18.34 21.13 0.16
C ASN A 176 -18.50 19.77 -0.53
N LEU A 177 -19.42 19.73 -1.51
CA LEU A 177 -19.62 18.53 -2.33
C LEU A 177 -18.39 18.19 -3.19
N GLU A 178 -17.65 19.19 -3.64
CA GLU A 178 -16.44 18.98 -4.44
C GLU A 178 -15.37 18.23 -3.67
N ALA A 179 -15.20 18.53 -2.38
CA ALA A 179 -14.29 17.79 -1.50
C ALA A 179 -14.68 16.31 -1.37
N VAL A 180 -15.99 16.00 -1.33
CA VAL A 180 -16.47 14.61 -1.31
C VAL A 180 -16.23 13.92 -2.66
N ALA A 181 -16.49 14.59 -3.78
CA ALA A 181 -16.19 14.06 -5.12
C ALA A 181 -14.69 13.77 -5.29
N LYS A 182 -13.83 14.71 -4.89
CA LYS A 182 -12.38 14.57 -4.91
C LYS A 182 -11.91 13.41 -4.02
N TYR A 183 -12.54 13.23 -2.85
CA TYR A 183 -12.23 12.08 -2.01
C TYR A 183 -12.54 10.77 -2.73
N LYS A 184 -13.72 10.67 -3.36
CA LYS A 184 -14.14 9.48 -4.11
C LYS A 184 -13.17 9.13 -5.23
N SER A 185 -12.70 10.11 -6.00
CA SER A 185 -11.72 9.86 -7.07
C SER A 185 -10.35 9.43 -6.53
N VAL A 186 -9.98 9.81 -5.31
CA VAL A 186 -8.72 9.40 -4.67
C VAL A 186 -8.73 7.94 -4.22
N ILE A 187 -9.90 7.41 -3.85
CA ILE A 187 -10.06 6.03 -3.36
C ILE A 187 -10.54 5.05 -4.43
N GLU A 188 -10.71 5.52 -5.67
CA GLU A 188 -11.15 4.69 -6.78
C GLU A 188 -10.10 3.62 -7.10
N PRO A 189 -10.50 2.34 -7.27
CA PRO A 189 -9.57 1.28 -7.62
C PRO A 189 -8.89 1.55 -8.97
N SER A 190 -7.60 1.19 -9.08
CA SER A 190 -6.88 1.17 -10.35
C SER A 190 -6.73 -0.28 -10.80
N GLU A 191 -7.40 -0.65 -11.89
CA GLU A 191 -7.29 -1.99 -12.49
C GLU A 191 -5.87 -2.25 -13.00
N ASP A 192 -5.25 -1.25 -13.63
CA ASP A 192 -3.85 -1.31 -14.11
C ASP A 192 -2.88 -1.68 -12.99
N PHE A 193 -3.08 -1.13 -11.79
CA PHE A 193 -2.22 -1.44 -10.65
C PHE A 193 -2.41 -2.89 -10.14
N GLU A 194 -3.62 -3.42 -10.19
CA GLU A 194 -3.90 -4.81 -9.79
C GLU A 194 -3.21 -5.81 -10.70
N GLU A 195 -3.27 -5.57 -12.00
CA GLU A 195 -2.55 -6.36 -13.00
C GLU A 195 -1.03 -6.24 -12.80
N TYR A 196 -0.53 -5.00 -12.67
CA TYR A 196 0.90 -4.74 -12.42
C TYR A 196 1.41 -5.49 -11.19
N LEU A 197 0.70 -5.42 -10.07
CA LEU A 197 1.04 -6.13 -8.85
C LEU A 197 1.04 -7.64 -9.05
N THR A 198 0.01 -8.17 -9.73
CA THR A 198 -0.19 -9.62 -9.87
C THR A 198 0.84 -10.24 -10.80
N VAL A 199 1.14 -9.59 -11.92
CA VAL A 199 2.06 -10.09 -12.94
C VAL A 199 3.51 -9.87 -12.52
N SER A 200 3.85 -8.69 -12.01
CA SER A 200 5.25 -8.29 -11.78
C SER A 200 5.87 -8.91 -10.52
N LEU A 201 5.07 -9.27 -9.51
CA LEU A 201 5.55 -9.94 -8.29
C LEU A 201 5.64 -11.47 -8.43
N THR A 202 5.24 -12.05 -9.56
CA THR A 202 5.27 -13.52 -9.69
C THR A 202 6.70 -13.99 -9.94
N TYR A 203 7.33 -14.56 -8.91
CA TYR A 203 8.66 -15.18 -9.02
C TYR A 203 8.58 -16.58 -9.67
N CYS A 204 9.64 -16.99 -10.39
CA CYS A 204 9.71 -18.38 -10.85
C CYS A 204 9.80 -19.33 -9.65
N LYS A 205 8.87 -20.28 -9.59
CA LYS A 205 8.88 -21.37 -8.59
C LYS A 205 10.15 -22.23 -8.64
N CYS A 206 10.86 -22.19 -9.76
CA CYS A 206 12.08 -22.96 -10.00
C CYS A 206 13.31 -22.43 -9.25
N LEU A 207 13.30 -21.16 -8.81
CA LEU A 207 14.37 -20.58 -7.99
C LEU A 207 14.21 -20.93 -6.51
N ARG A 208 13.03 -21.42 -6.07
CA ARG A 208 12.78 -21.76 -4.67
C ARG A 208 13.79 -22.82 -4.19
N PRO A 209 14.41 -22.64 -3.02
CA PRO A 209 15.25 -23.67 -2.43
C PRO A 209 14.45 -24.98 -2.35
N LYS A 210 15.02 -26.07 -2.87
CA LYS A 210 14.37 -27.38 -2.76
C LYS A 210 14.34 -27.76 -1.28
N PRO A 211 13.21 -28.26 -0.76
CA PRO A 211 13.16 -28.74 0.62
C PRO A 211 14.22 -29.83 0.78
N ILE A 212 15.07 -29.66 1.79
CA ILE A 212 16.07 -30.67 2.15
C ILE A 212 15.28 -31.84 2.75
N CYS A 213 15.22 -32.94 2.01
CA CYS A 213 14.58 -34.19 2.44
C CYS A 213 15.41 -34.90 3.53
#